data_AF-A0A2M7GWI3-F1
#
_entry.id   AF-A0A2M7GWI3-F1
#
_cell.length_a   1.000
_cell.length_b   1.000
_cell.length_c   1.000
_cell.angle_alpha   90.00
_cell.angle_beta   90.00
_cell.angle_gamma   90.00
#
_symmetry.space_group_name_H-M   'P 1'
#
loop_
_entity.id
_entity.type
_entity.pdbx_description
1 polymer ?
#
loop_
_entity_poly.entity_id
_entity_poly.type
_entity_poly.pdbx_seq_one_letter_code
_entity_poly.pdbx_strand_id
1 'polypeptide(L)'
;MEMLIPLSAILLPAIIIGIVFHYRSKNKREILETVRVAAQGGTELTPEIIRALGVKDRRRGSEIRSGIIWIAVALACIVFGWSIGQYEEEAFRAFIGFAAFPGLIGLALIGIGVFMGDTSDDAG
;
A
#
# COMPACT_ATOMS: atom_id res chain seq x y z
N MET A 1 6.33 -33.84 5.13
CA MET A 1 5.20 -32.90 5.24
C MET A 1 5.53 -31.64 6.04
N GLU A 2 6.60 -31.63 6.83
CA GLU A 2 6.98 -30.49 7.70
C GLU A 2 7.37 -29.20 6.95
N MET A 3 7.89 -29.30 5.72
CA MET A 3 8.26 -28.12 4.90
C MET A 3 7.07 -27.41 4.24
N LEU A 4 5.91 -28.08 4.14
CA LEU A 4 4.73 -27.59 3.43
C LEU A 4 3.92 -26.57 4.27
N ILE A 5 4.01 -26.68 5.59
CA ILE A 5 3.34 -25.80 6.56
C ILE A 5 3.95 -24.38 6.51
N PRO A 6 5.27 -24.17 6.66
CA PRO A 6 5.85 -22.83 6.57
C PRO A 6 5.72 -22.22 5.18
N LEU A 7 5.78 -23.04 4.13
CA LEU A 7 5.61 -22.56 2.76
C LEU A 7 4.19 -22.03 2.51
N SER A 8 3.17 -22.76 2.96
CA SER A 8 1.78 -22.34 2.78
C SER A 8 1.45 -21.05 3.55
N ALA A 9 2.05 -20.86 4.73
CA ALA A 9 1.89 -19.64 5.53
C ALA A 9 2.42 -18.37 4.84
N ILE A 10 3.43 -18.50 3.97
CA ILE A 10 3.98 -17.37 3.18
C ILE A 10 3.25 -17.23 1.84
N LEU A 11 2.92 -18.35 1.19
CA LEU A 11 2.35 -18.35 -0.16
C LEU A 11 0.94 -17.75 -0.19
N LEU A 12 0.10 -18.06 0.81
CA LEU A 12 -1.28 -17.57 0.90
C LEU A 12 -1.38 -16.04 0.90
N PRO A 13 -0.72 -15.31 1.83
CA PRO A 13 -0.75 -13.85 1.82
C PRO A 13 -0.13 -13.25 0.55
N ALA A 14 0.92 -13.86 -0.01
CA ALA A 14 1.50 -13.41 -1.28
C ALA A 14 0.50 -13.50 -2.44
N ILE A 15 -0.26 -14.59 -2.52
CA ILE A 15 -1.32 -14.78 -3.54
C ILE A 15 -2.44 -13.76 -3.35
N ILE A 16 -2.91 -13.54 -2.13
CA ILE A 16 -3.97 -12.55 -1.84
C ILE A 16 -3.53 -11.15 -2.27
N ILE A 17 -2.31 -10.74 -1.91
CA ILE A 17 -1.74 -9.45 -2.32
C ILE A 17 -1.62 -9.36 -3.85
N GLY A 18 -1.14 -10.42 -4.51
CA GLY A 18 -1.03 -10.49 -5.96
C GLY A 18 -2.37 -10.32 -6.68
N ILE A 19 -3.41 -10.99 -6.19
CA ILE A 19 -4.78 -10.89 -6.71
C ILE A 19 -5.31 -9.46 -6.55
N VAL A 20 -5.21 -8.87 -5.35
CA VAL A 20 -5.68 -7.50 -5.07
C VAL A 20 -4.95 -6.49 -5.97
N PHE A 21 -3.64 -6.64 -6.16
CA PHE A 21 -2.84 -5.77 -7.01
C PHE A 21 -3.22 -5.90 -8.49
N HIS A 22 -3.43 -7.13 -8.96
CA HIS A 22 -3.86 -7.41 -10.33
C HIS A 22 -5.20 -6.72 -10.66
N TYR A 23 -6.21 -6.88 -9.80
CA TYR A 23 -7.52 -6.25 -10.00
C TYR A 23 -7.46 -4.72 -9.88
N ARG A 24 -6.68 -4.18 -8.93
CA ARG A 24 -6.46 -2.72 -8.84
C ARG A 24 -5.82 -2.13 -10.10
N SER A 25 -4.93 -2.86 -10.76
CA SER A 25 -4.26 -2.40 -11.99
C SER A 25 -5.22 -2.38 -13.18
N LYS A 26 -6.09 -3.40 -13.30
CA LYS A 26 -7.09 -3.47 -14.37
C LYS A 26 -8.10 -2.32 -14.33
N ASN A 27 -8.70 -2.02 -13.17
CA ASN A 27 -9.69 -0.94 -13.05
C ASN A 27 -9.15 0.44 -13.46
N LYS A 28 -7.86 0.71 -13.21
CA LYS A 28 -7.25 2.00 -13.61
C LYS A 28 -7.09 2.12 -15.12
N ARG A 29 -6.80 1.02 -15.81
CA ARG A 29 -6.65 1.01 -17.27
C ARG A 29 -7.97 1.27 -17.98
N GLU A 30 -9.04 0.61 -17.56
CA GLU A 30 -10.38 0.79 -18.17
C GLU A 30 -10.90 2.24 -18.01
N ILE A 31 -10.67 2.85 -16.84
CA ILE A 31 -11.06 4.25 -16.61
C ILE A 31 -10.27 5.20 -17.54
N LEU A 32 -8.96 5.00 -17.67
CA LEU A 32 -8.11 5.84 -18.53
C LEU A 32 -8.42 5.66 -20.02
N GLU A 33 -8.78 4.46 -20.44
CA GLU A 33 -9.20 4.18 -21.80
C GLU A 33 -10.53 4.88 -22.13
N THR A 34 -11.48 4.86 -21.20
CA THR A 34 -12.76 5.59 -21.32
C THR A 34 -12.54 7.10 -21.40
N VAL A 35 -11.68 7.66 -20.54
CA VAL A 35 -11.29 9.09 -20.58
C VAL A 35 -10.62 9.44 -21.90
N ARG A 36 -9.76 8.57 -22.43
CA ARG A 36 -9.05 8.79 -23.70
C ARG A 36 -9.99 8.81 -24.90
N VAL A 37 -10.96 7.90 -24.93
CA VAL A 37 -12.01 7.87 -25.96
C VAL A 37 -12.89 9.12 -25.86
N ALA A 38 -13.26 9.56 -24.65
CA ALA A 38 -14.02 10.79 -24.44
C ALA A 38 -13.24 12.06 -24.87
N ALA A 39 -11.92 12.10 -24.63
CA ALA A 39 -11.05 13.22 -25.03
C ALA A 39 -10.90 13.35 -26.56
N GLN A 40 -10.87 12.22 -27.28
CA GLN A 40 -10.74 12.21 -28.75
C GLN A 40 -12.01 12.67 -29.48
N GLY A 41 -13.17 12.66 -28.80
CA GLY A 41 -14.45 13.11 -29.35
C GLY A 41 -14.62 14.63 -29.46
N GLY A 42 -13.65 15.43 -29.02
CA GLY A 42 -13.72 16.90 -29.08
C GLY A 42 -14.55 17.57 -27.98
N THR A 43 -15.02 16.79 -27.00
CA THR A 43 -15.72 17.32 -25.82
C THR A 43 -14.70 18.01 -24.90
N GLU A 44 -14.90 19.30 -24.58
CA GLU A 44 -14.13 19.96 -23.53
C GLU A 44 -14.37 19.20 -22.22
N LEU A 45 -13.34 18.50 -21.74
CA LEU A 45 -13.40 17.75 -20.50
C LEU A 45 -13.38 18.74 -19.32
N THR A 46 -14.56 19.25 -18.97
CA THR A 46 -14.73 20.04 -17.75
C THR A 46 -14.39 19.20 -16.52
N PRO A 47 -13.87 19.81 -15.43
CA PRO A 47 -13.43 19.11 -14.23
C PRO A 47 -14.51 18.21 -13.60
N GLU A 48 -15.80 18.55 -13.75
CA GLU A 48 -16.91 17.71 -13.30
C GLU A 48 -16.98 16.36 -14.02
N ILE A 49 -16.73 16.31 -15.33
CA ILE A 49 -16.80 15.07 -16.12
C ILE A 49 -15.62 14.15 -15.76
N ILE A 50 -14.44 14.71 -15.52
CA ILE A 50 -13.25 13.98 -15.08
C ILE A 50 -13.49 13.31 -13.71
N ARG A 51 -14.15 14.01 -12.78
CA ARG A 51 -14.56 13.45 -11.49
C ARG A 51 -15.64 12.39 -11.62
N ALA A 52 -16.61 12.56 -12.53
CA ALA A 52 -17.64 11.56 -12.83
C ALA A 52 -17.06 10.26 -13.43
N LEU A 53 -15.95 10.37 -14.17
CA LEU A 53 -15.20 9.23 -14.74
C LEU A 53 -14.37 8.46 -13.70
N GLY A 54 -14.41 8.87 -12.42
CA GLY A 54 -13.73 8.15 -11.34
C GLY A 54 -12.22 8.42 -11.26
N VAL A 55 -11.74 9.48 -11.93
CA VAL A 55 -10.39 9.99 -11.71
C VAL A 55 -10.36 10.57 -10.30
N LYS A 56 -9.88 9.74 -9.36
CA LYS A 56 -9.88 10.07 -7.94
C LYS A 56 -8.74 11.06 -7.68
N ASP A 57 -9.09 12.27 -7.26
CA ASP A 57 -8.12 13.23 -6.72
C ASP A 57 -7.26 12.52 -5.66
N ARG A 58 -5.94 12.73 -5.73
CA ARG A 58 -4.99 12.15 -4.79
C ARG A 58 -5.38 12.66 -3.40
N ARG A 59 -6.04 11.82 -2.60
CA ARG A 59 -6.56 12.21 -1.28
C ARG A 59 -5.41 12.75 -0.43
N ARG A 60 -5.54 14.01 0.02
CA ARG A 60 -4.64 14.64 1.01
C ARG A 60 -4.50 13.68 2.21
N GLY A 61 -3.26 13.46 2.66
CA GLY A 61 -2.94 12.55 3.76
C GLY A 61 -2.98 11.04 3.42
N SER A 62 -3.11 10.65 2.15
CA SER A 62 -3.06 9.23 1.76
C SER A 62 -1.71 8.57 2.08
N GLU A 63 -0.63 9.36 2.10
CA GLU A 63 0.72 8.91 2.43
C GLU A 63 0.86 8.61 3.92
N ILE A 64 0.40 9.52 4.79
CA ILE A 64 0.38 9.29 6.25
C ILE A 64 -0.43 8.04 6.60
N ARG A 65 -1.64 7.89 6.03
CA ARG A 65 -2.48 6.70 6.26
C ARG A 65 -1.77 5.42 5.82
N SER A 66 -1.15 5.44 4.64
CA SER A 66 -0.41 4.29 4.13
C SER A 66 0.78 3.98 5.04
N GLY A 67 1.50 5.00 5.52
CA GLY A 67 2.62 4.84 6.44
C GLY A 67 2.21 4.23 7.79
N ILE A 68 1.10 4.67 8.38
CA ILE A 68 0.56 4.07 9.62
C ILE A 68 0.25 2.58 9.43
N ILE A 69 -0.33 2.19 8.30
CA ILE A 69 -0.61 0.77 7.99
C ILE A 69 0.70 -0.04 7.95
N TRP A 70 1.74 0.50 7.32
CA TRP A 70 3.05 -0.16 7.26
C TRP A 70 3.72 -0.30 8.63
N ILE A 71 3.61 0.71 9.51
CA ILE A 71 4.06 0.60 10.91
C ILE A 71 3.29 -0.49 11.65
N ALA A 72 1.97 -0.56 11.48
CA ALA A 72 1.17 -1.61 12.11
C ALA A 72 1.59 -3.02 11.66
N VAL A 73 1.91 -3.20 10.38
CA VAL A 73 2.43 -4.47 9.85
C VAL A 73 3.80 -4.82 10.47
N ALA A 74 4.69 -3.84 10.63
CA ALA A 74 5.98 -4.05 11.28
C ALA A 74 5.81 -4.50 12.74
N LEU A 75 4.95 -3.82 13.50
CA LEU A 75 4.62 -4.18 14.87
C LEU A 75 4.02 -5.58 14.98
N ALA A 76 3.11 -5.94 14.06
CA ALA A 76 2.55 -7.28 14.01
C ALA A 76 3.63 -8.35 13.79
N CYS A 77 4.60 -8.10 12.90
CA CYS A 77 5.73 -9.00 12.69
C CYS A 77 6.60 -9.16 13.94
N ILE A 78 6.85 -8.06 14.67
CA ILE A 78 7.62 -8.11 15.93
C ILE A 78 6.88 -8.93 16.98
N VAL A 79 5.58 -8.69 17.18
CA VAL A 79 4.76 -9.43 18.15
C VAL A 79 4.69 -10.91 17.78
N PHE A 80 4.53 -11.23 16.50
CA PHE A 80 4.52 -12.60 16.01
C PHE A 80 5.87 -13.30 16.22
N GLY A 81 6.97 -12.63 15.86
CA GLY A 81 8.32 -13.12 16.13
C GLY A 81 8.60 -13.33 17.61
N TRP A 82 8.12 -12.44 18.48
CA TRP A 82 8.28 -12.55 19.92
C TRP A 82 7.50 -13.73 20.49
N SER A 83 6.28 -13.99 19.99
CA SER A 83 5.47 -15.13 20.39
C SER A 83 6.10 -16.47 20.01
N ILE A 84 6.72 -16.57 18.82
CA ILE A 84 7.42 -17.78 18.38
C ILE A 84 8.78 -17.89 19.08
N GLY A 85 9.44 -16.76 19.34
CA GLY A 85 10.72 -16.66 20.04
C GLY A 85 10.74 -17.30 21.43
N GLN A 86 9.58 -17.50 22.05
CA GLN A 86 9.44 -18.25 23.31
C GLN A 86 9.77 -19.74 23.15
N TYR A 87 9.62 -20.28 21.94
CA TYR A 87 9.87 -21.69 21.61
C TYR A 87 11.11 -21.86 20.74
N GLU A 88 11.42 -20.88 19.88
CA GLU A 88 12.54 -20.91 18.92
C GLU A 88 13.28 -19.57 18.90
N GLU A 89 14.44 -19.49 19.57
CA GLU A 89 15.17 -18.24 19.81
C GLU A 89 15.57 -17.49 18.52
N GLU A 90 15.82 -18.23 17.44
CA GLU A 90 16.20 -17.66 16.14
C GLU A 90 15.02 -16.96 15.43
N ALA A 91 13.79 -17.38 15.72
CA ALA A 91 12.60 -16.84 15.08
C ALA A 91 12.44 -15.35 15.39
N PHE A 92 12.69 -14.92 16.63
CA PHE A 92 12.57 -13.51 16.99
C PHE A 92 13.54 -12.62 16.21
N ARG A 93 14.80 -13.06 16.03
CA ARG A 93 15.80 -12.30 15.26
C ARG A 93 15.42 -12.19 13.79
N ALA A 94 14.94 -13.28 13.21
CA ALA A 94 14.47 -13.31 11.82
C ALA A 94 13.29 -12.36 11.60
N PHE A 95 12.29 -12.39 12.48
CA PHE A 95 11.10 -11.55 12.38
C PHE A 95 11.37 -10.08 12.68
N ILE A 96 12.31 -9.74 13.57
CA ILE A 96 12.79 -8.36 13.75
C ILE A 96 13.42 -7.83 12.46
N GLY A 97 14.29 -8.62 11.81
CA GLY A 97 14.90 -8.25 10.54
C GLY A 97 13.85 -8.05 9.46
N PHE A 98 12.86 -8.95 9.39
CA PHE A 98 11.73 -8.85 8.46
C PHE A 98 10.82 -7.64 8.75
N ALA A 99 10.60 -7.29 10.02
CA ALA A 99 9.79 -6.14 10.42
C ALA A 99 10.43 -4.79 10.08
N ALA A 100 11.76 -4.74 9.94
CA ALA A 100 12.47 -3.52 9.57
C ALA A 100 12.02 -2.99 8.19
N PHE A 101 11.71 -3.87 7.24
CA PHE A 101 11.23 -3.47 5.91
C PHE A 101 9.93 -2.67 5.97
N PRO A 102 8.80 -3.24 6.46
CA PRO A 102 7.55 -2.49 6.60
C PRO A 102 7.72 -1.30 7.56
N GLY A 103 8.56 -1.40 8.60
CA GLY A 103 8.80 -0.32 9.55
C GLY A 103 9.40 0.91 8.89
N LEU A 104 10.49 0.73 8.13
CA LEU A 104 11.16 1.82 7.42
C LEU A 104 10.29 2.41 6.31
N ILE A 105 9.54 1.58 5.57
CA ILE A 105 8.56 2.06 4.58
C ILE A 105 7.49 2.93 5.26
N GLY A 106 6.98 2.49 6.41
CA GLY A 106 6.00 3.23 7.19
C GLY A 106 6.52 4.60 7.65
N LEU A 107 7.73 4.63 8.20
CA LEU A 107 8.38 5.87 8.62
C LEU A 107 8.61 6.83 7.44
N ALA A 108 9.08 6.32 6.30
CA ALA A 108 9.27 7.13 5.09
C ALA A 108 7.97 7.76 4.60
N LEU A 109 6.88 6.99 4.54
CA LEU A 109 5.56 7.48 4.10
C LEU A 109 4.96 8.51 5.06
N ILE A 110 5.14 8.33 6.37
CA ILE A 110 4.73 9.32 7.37
C ILE A 110 5.57 10.59 7.22
N GLY A 111 6.89 10.45 7.10
CA GLY A 111 7.80 11.59 6.89
C GLY A 111 7.42 12.40 5.66
N ILE A 112 7.22 11.73 4.52
CA ILE A 112 6.73 12.37 3.28
C ILE A 112 5.41 13.10 3.55
N GLY A 113 4.44 12.43 4.17
CA GLY A 113 3.13 13.02 4.42
C GLY A 113 3.15 14.22 5.37
N VAL A 114 4.06 14.25 6.34
CA VAL A 114 4.22 15.36 7.29
C VAL A 114 5.00 16.52 6.65
N PHE A 115 6.14 16.25 5.99
CA PHE A 115 6.99 17.30 5.42
C PHE A 115 6.47 17.86 4.10
N MET A 116 5.93 17.03 3.20
CA MET A 116 5.37 17.50 1.92
C MET A 116 3.88 17.86 2.01
N GLY A 117 3.19 17.50 3.09
CA GLY A 117 1.83 17.96 3.36
C GLY A 117 1.76 19.47 3.53
N ASP A 118 2.74 20.04 4.23
CA ASP A 118 2.83 21.46 4.60
C ASP A 118 3.10 22.37 3.39
N THR A 119 4.01 21.97 2.50
CA THR A 119 4.37 22.76 1.30
C THR A 119 3.21 22.93 0.29
N SER A 120 2.17 22.11 0.40
CA SER A 120 0.97 22.24 -0.44
C SER A 120 -0.08 23.21 0.07
N ASP A 121 0.05 23.69 1.32
CA ASP A 121 -0.88 24.65 1.94
C ASP A 121 -0.44 26.11 1.72
N ASP A 122 0.85 26.35 1.51
CA ASP A 122 1.42 27.70 1.27
C ASP A 122 1.32 28.19 -0.18
N ALA A 123 0.86 27.34 -1.10
CA ALA A 123 0.74 27.64 -2.54
C ALA A 123 -0.71 27.89 -3.00
N GLY A 124 -1.66 28.01 -2.06
CA GLY A 124 -3.09 28.28 -2.30
C GLY A 124 -3.44 29.75 -2.24
#